data_AF-A0A953YMY8-F1
#
_entry.id   AF-A0A953YMY8-F1
#
_cell.length_a   1.000
_cell.length_b   1.000
_cell.length_c   1.000
_cell.angle_alpha   90.00
_cell.angle_beta   90.00
_cell.angle_gamma   90.00
#
_symmetry.space_group_name_H-M   'P 1'
#
loop_
_entity.id
_entity.type
_entity.pdbx_description
1 polymer ?
#
loop_
_entity_poly.entity_id
_entity_poly.type
_entity_poly.pdbx_seq_one_letter_code
_entity_poly.pdbx_strand_id
1 'polypeptide(L)'
;MFRHLFVVPAVLAAVTASSFAALPPYWDSVRQIQAILDSEELGARVHGAITSIRSLRDLTFQVETRSCQATVVLEAIPPDGPGATSYVVETVMDVVCQ
;
A
#
# COMPACT_ATOMS: atom_id res chain seq x y z
N MET A 1 -0.84 70.71 6.39
CA MET A 1 -1.03 70.02 5.10
C MET A 1 -0.96 68.51 5.39
N PHE A 2 -2.13 67.86 5.45
CA PHE A 2 -2.25 66.44 5.75
C PHE A 2 -1.86 65.61 4.52
N ARG A 3 -0.99 64.61 4.67
CA ARG A 3 -0.89 63.52 3.69
C ARG A 3 -0.60 62.21 4.40
N HIS A 4 -1.69 61.59 4.86
CA HIS A 4 -1.72 60.19 5.26
C HIS A 4 -1.35 59.34 4.04
N LEU A 5 -0.19 58.68 4.09
CA LEU A 5 0.13 57.63 3.14
C LEU A 5 -0.49 56.34 3.69
N PHE A 6 -1.75 56.12 3.31
CA PHE A 6 -2.47 54.87 3.51
C PHE A 6 -2.14 53.98 2.31
N VAL A 7 -1.33 52.93 2.50
CA VAL A 7 -1.14 51.88 1.47
C VAL A 7 -1.25 50.51 2.11
N VAL A 8 -2.50 50.01 2.06
CA VAL A 8 -2.99 48.63 1.83
C VAL A 8 -2.09 47.46 2.30
N PRO A 9 -2.57 46.64 3.26
CA PRO A 9 -1.93 45.38 3.66
C PRO A 9 -2.35 44.20 2.77
N ALA A 10 -1.70 43.06 3.01
CA ALA A 10 -2.10 41.70 2.61
C ALA A 10 -1.64 41.21 1.22
N VAL A 11 -0.36 40.84 1.15
CA VAL A 11 0.07 39.74 0.28
C VAL A 11 -0.07 38.45 1.10
N LEU A 12 -1.28 37.90 1.14
CA LEU A 12 -1.51 36.51 1.53
C LEU A 12 -0.99 35.65 0.36
N ALA A 13 0.29 35.31 0.40
CA ALA A 13 0.85 34.27 -0.44
C ALA A 13 0.09 32.97 -0.13
N ALA A 14 -0.78 32.57 -1.05
CA ALA A 14 -1.49 31.31 -1.02
C ALA A 14 -0.46 30.19 -1.01
N VAL A 15 -0.18 29.66 0.18
CA VAL A 15 0.52 28.40 0.35
C VAL A 15 -0.46 27.33 -0.10
N THR A 16 -0.46 27.00 -1.39
CA THR A 16 -1.07 25.77 -1.89
C THR A 16 -0.20 24.62 -1.40
N ALA A 17 -0.32 24.30 -0.12
CA ALA A 17 0.18 23.05 0.40
C ALA A 17 -0.60 21.95 -0.32
N SER A 18 0.05 21.28 -1.26
CA SER A 18 -0.44 20.06 -1.86
C SER A 18 -0.61 19.05 -0.72
N SER A 19 -1.79 19.01 -0.13
CA SER A 19 -2.15 17.98 0.82
C SER A 19 -2.13 16.67 0.05
N PHE A 20 -1.02 15.94 0.13
CA PHE A 20 -0.99 14.53 -0.20
C PHE A 20 -2.03 13.88 0.71
N ALA A 21 -3.19 13.57 0.15
CA ALA A 21 -4.13 12.68 0.80
C ALA A 21 -3.45 11.30 0.83
N ALA A 22 -2.57 11.10 1.82
CA ALA A 22 -2.08 9.78 2.18
C ALA A 22 -3.34 8.94 2.40
N LEU A 23 -3.55 7.95 1.53
CA LEU A 23 -4.72 7.09 1.65
C LEU A 23 -4.73 6.50 3.06
N PRO A 24 -5.90 6.36 3.69
CA PRO A 24 -5.98 5.70 4.98
C PRO A 24 -5.32 4.32 4.90
N PRO A 25 -4.52 3.91 5.91
CA PRO A 25 -3.75 2.65 5.88
C PRO A 25 -4.62 1.41 5.63
N TYR A 26 -5.92 1.48 5.93
CA TYR A 26 -6.89 0.44 5.58
C TYR A 26 -6.96 0.14 4.07
N TRP A 27 -6.90 1.16 3.21
CA TRP A 27 -6.96 0.99 1.76
C TRP A 27 -5.71 0.32 1.20
N ASP A 28 -4.56 0.54 1.85
CA ASP A 28 -3.31 -0.16 1.50
C ASP A 28 -3.39 -1.64 1.86
N SER A 29 -3.95 -1.99 3.03
CA SER A 29 -4.13 -3.39 3.42
C SER A 29 -5.02 -4.17 2.45
N VAL A 30 -6.09 -3.57 1.93
CA VAL A 30 -6.94 -4.21 0.91
C VAL A 30 -6.15 -4.50 -0.36
N ARG A 31 -5.33 -3.55 -0.83
CA ARG A 31 -4.50 -3.72 -2.03
C ARG A 31 -3.42 -4.78 -1.85
N GLN A 32 -2.82 -4.86 -0.66
CA GLN A 32 -1.85 -5.90 -0.32
C GLN A 32 -2.49 -7.29 -0.37
N ILE A 33 -3.67 -7.46 0.25
CA ILE A 33 -4.41 -8.73 0.21
C ILE A 33 -4.79 -9.07 -1.24
N GLN A 34 -5.26 -8.10 -2.01
CA GLN A 34 -5.60 -8.30 -3.41
C GLN A 34 -4.39 -8.78 -4.22
N ALA A 35 -3.21 -8.17 -4.03
CA ALA A 35 -1.97 -8.60 -4.67
C ALA A 35 -1.56 -10.04 -4.32
N ILE A 36 -1.80 -10.47 -3.07
CA ILE A 36 -1.57 -11.86 -2.65
C ILE A 36 -2.54 -12.81 -3.36
N LEU A 37 -3.82 -12.46 -3.43
CA LEU A 37 -4.86 -13.29 -4.05
C LEU A 37 -4.66 -13.41 -5.57
N ASP A 38 -4.20 -12.34 -6.22
CA ASP A 38 -3.96 -12.29 -7.67
C ASP A 38 -2.59 -12.86 -8.07
N SER A 39 -1.78 -13.33 -7.10
CA SER A 39 -0.43 -13.83 -7.35
C SER A 39 -0.41 -15.22 -8.01
N GLU A 40 0.02 -15.25 -9.27
CA GLU A 40 0.29 -16.51 -9.98
C GLU A 40 1.47 -17.28 -9.34
N GLU A 41 2.49 -16.58 -8.83
CA GLU A 41 3.64 -17.23 -8.18
C GLU A 41 3.21 -18.00 -6.93
N LEU A 42 2.35 -17.38 -6.11
CA LEU A 42 1.80 -18.05 -4.93
C LEU A 42 0.93 -19.25 -5.33
N GLY A 43 0.04 -19.08 -6.31
CA GLY A 43 -0.81 -20.16 -6.80
C GLY A 43 -0.05 -21.34 -7.42
N ALA A 44 1.14 -21.09 -7.98
CA ALA A 44 2.01 -22.12 -8.52
C ALA A 44 2.70 -22.96 -7.41
N ARG A 45 2.91 -22.39 -6.22
CA ARG A 45 3.59 -23.08 -5.10
C ARG A 45 2.64 -23.64 -4.06
N VAL A 46 1.47 -23.03 -3.92
CA VAL A 46 0.49 -23.36 -2.89
C VAL A 46 -0.82 -23.73 -3.58
N HIS A 47 -1.16 -25.02 -3.54
CA HIS A 47 -2.40 -25.52 -4.13
C HIS A 47 -3.56 -25.45 -3.13
N GLY A 48 -4.71 -24.97 -3.60
CA GLY A 48 -5.97 -24.97 -2.85
C GLY A 48 -6.48 -23.57 -2.51
N ALA A 49 -7.68 -23.51 -1.94
CA ALA A 49 -8.28 -22.25 -1.52
C ALA A 49 -7.57 -21.69 -0.29
N ILE A 50 -7.24 -20.40 -0.35
CA ILE A 50 -6.70 -19.66 0.79
C ILE A 50 -7.78 -19.57 1.87
N THR A 51 -7.42 -19.99 3.09
CA THR A 51 -8.28 -19.99 4.27
C THR A 51 -7.97 -18.84 5.21
N SER A 52 -6.74 -18.33 5.19
CA SER A 52 -6.30 -17.24 6.07
C SER A 52 -5.11 -16.50 5.45
N ILE A 53 -5.10 -15.18 5.62
CA ILE A 53 -3.98 -14.30 5.31
C ILE A 53 -3.72 -13.46 6.56
N ARG A 54 -2.52 -13.56 7.10
CA ARG A 54 -2.11 -12.86 8.33
C ARG A 54 -0.89 -12.00 8.04
N SER A 55 -0.96 -10.71 8.35
CA SER A 55 0.22 -9.85 8.36
C SER A 55 1.17 -10.31 9.48
N LEU A 56 2.41 -10.63 9.13
CA LEU A 56 3.47 -10.91 10.11
C LEU A 56 4.16 -9.60 10.50
N ARG A 57 4.67 -8.87 9.51
CA ARG A 57 5.33 -7.57 9.68
C ARG A 57 5.44 -6.85 8.34
N ASP A 58 5.16 -5.56 8.32
CA ASP A 58 5.29 -4.69 7.14
C ASP A 58 4.62 -5.29 5.90
N LEU A 59 5.40 -5.67 4.89
CA LEU A 59 4.94 -6.28 3.63
C LEU A 59 5.06 -7.80 3.62
N THR A 60 5.25 -8.42 4.78
CA THR A 60 5.37 -9.88 4.94
C THR A 60 4.10 -10.47 5.51
N PHE A 61 3.58 -11.47 4.81
CA PHE A 61 2.31 -12.13 5.10
C PHE A 61 2.50 -13.63 5.20
N GLN A 62 1.77 -14.24 6.12
CA GLN A 62 1.58 -15.67 6.17
C GLN A 62 0.27 -15.99 5.47
N VAL A 63 0.33 -16.89 4.50
CA VAL A 63 -0.81 -17.40 3.77
C VAL A 63 -1.01 -18.85 4.15
N GLU A 64 -2.24 -19.19 4.51
CA GLU A 64 -2.65 -20.53 4.86
C GLU A 64 -3.75 -20.99 3.91
N THR A 65 -3.61 -22.22 3.45
CA THR A 65 -4.65 -23.00 2.80
C THR A 65 -5.02 -24.19 3.67
N ARG A 66 -5.94 -25.03 3.20
CA ARG A 66 -6.32 -26.26 3.91
C ARG A 66 -5.12 -27.19 4.18
N SER A 67 -4.15 -27.27 3.28
CA SER A 67 -3.07 -28.27 3.31
C SER A 67 -1.67 -27.68 3.24
N CYS A 68 -1.53 -26.37 2.98
CA CYS A 68 -0.23 -25.73 2.85
C CYS A 68 -0.20 -24.40 3.60
N GLN A 69 0.97 -24.04 4.08
CA GLN A 69 1.31 -22.74 4.64
C GLN A 69 2.50 -22.17 3.87
N ALA A 70 2.49 -20.87 3.61
CA ALA A 70 3.58 -20.17 2.97
C ALA A 70 3.77 -18.76 3.53
N THR A 71 4.98 -18.24 3.45
CA THR A 71 5.31 -16.85 3.73
C THR A 71 5.47 -16.11 2.40
N VAL A 72 4.81 -14.96 2.27
CA VAL A 72 4.81 -14.12 1.09
C VAL A 72 5.36 -12.76 1.45
N VAL A 73 6.29 -12.25 0.64
CA VAL A 73 6.83 -10.90 0.75
C VAL A 73 6.32 -10.09 -0.44
N LEU A 74 5.71 -8.94 -0.15
CA LEU A 74 5.26 -7.99 -1.16
C LEU A 74 6.30 -6.91 -1.41
N GLU A 75 6.40 -6.50 -2.67
CA GLU A 75 7.08 -5.28 -3.09
C GLU A 75 6.05 -4.17 -3.32
N ALA A 76 6.34 -2.97 -2.83
CA ALA A 76 5.52 -1.78 -3.05
C ALA A 76 5.99 -1.04 -4.30
N ILE A 77 5.10 -0.90 -5.28
CA ILE A 77 5.37 -0.17 -6.52
C ILE A 77 4.75 1.22 -6.39
N PRO A 78 5.55 2.29 -6.21
CA PRO A 78 5.04 3.65 -6.17
C PRO A 78 4.49 4.07 -7.54
N PRO A 79 3.44 4.88 -7.60
CA PRO A 79 2.90 5.38 -8.86
C PRO A 79 3.83 6.41 -9.51
N ASP A 80 3.88 6.45 -10.84
CA ASP A 80 4.62 7.46 -11.64
C ASP A 80 3.99 8.86 -11.62
N GLY A 81 3.25 9.22 -10.57
CA GLY A 81 2.48 10.46 -10.48
C GLY A 81 1.41 10.42 -9.36
N PRO A 82 0.39 11.29 -9.42
CA PRO A 82 -0.71 11.22 -8.46
C PRO A 82 -1.44 9.89 -8.61
N GLY A 83 -1.46 9.11 -7.54
CA GLY A 83 -2.02 7.77 -7.58
C GLY A 83 -1.79 7.05 -6.26
N ALA A 84 -2.23 5.81 -6.24
CA ALA A 84 -2.06 4.93 -5.10
C ALA A 84 -0.99 3.89 -5.40
N THR A 85 -0.21 3.55 -4.38
CA THR A 85 0.77 2.46 -4.43
C THR A 85 0.08 1.15 -4.84
N SER A 86 0.72 0.40 -5.72
CA SER A 86 0.36 -0.99 -6.03
C SER A 86 1.33 -1.94 -5.34
N TYR A 87 0.94 -3.20 -5.23
CA TYR A 87 1.76 -4.23 -4.61
C TYR A 87 1.84 -5.44 -5.52
N VAL A 88 2.98 -6.10 -5.51
CA VAL A 88 3.21 -7.37 -6.21
C VAL A 88 3.88 -8.35 -5.26
N VAL A 89 3.69 -9.65 -5.49
CA VAL A 89 4.45 -10.68 -4.77
C VAL A 89 5.86 -10.72 -5.35
N GLU A 90 6.85 -10.41 -4.51
CA GLU A 90 8.27 -10.48 -4.88
C GLU A 90 8.82 -11.89 -4.63
N THR A 91 8.42 -12.50 -3.51
CA THR A 91 8.95 -13.80 -3.11
C THR A 91 7.93 -14.60 -2.31
N VAL A 92 7.84 -15.89 -2.63
CA VAL A 92 7.14 -16.90 -1.84
C VAL A 92 8.18 -17.86 -1.22
N MET A 93 8.20 -17.96 0.10
CA MET A 93 9.14 -18.75 0.88
C MET A 93 8.44 -19.57 1.97
N ASP A 94 9.20 -20.44 2.65
CA ASP A 94 8.71 -21.28 3.75
C ASP A 94 7.45 -22.09 3.43
N VAL A 95 7.36 -22.61 2.20
CA VAL A 95 6.22 -23.42 1.76
C VAL A 95 6.28 -24.79 2.43
N VAL A 96 5.30 -25.08 3.27
CA VAL A 96 5.14 -26.36 3.96
C VAL A 96 3.76 -26.92 3.65
N CYS A 97 3.69 -28.09 3.02
CA CYS A 97 2.46 -28.79 2.69
C CYS A 97 2.37 -30.12 3.44
N GLN A 98 1.16 -30.46 3.91
CA GLN A 98 0.82 -31.70 4.60
C GLN A 98 0.15 -32.72 3.66
#